data_AF-A0A1C9WTU9-F1
#
_entry.id   AF-A0A1C9WTU9-F1
#
_cell.length_a   1.000
_cell.length_b   1.000
_cell.length_c   1.000
_cell.angle_alpha   90.00
_cell.angle_beta   90.00
_cell.angle_gamma   90.00
#
_symmetry.space_group_name_H-M   'P 1'
#
loop_
_entity.id
_entity.type
_entity.pdbx_description
1 polymer ?
#
loop_
_entity_poly.entity_id
_entity_poly.type
_entity_poly.pdbx_seq_one_letter_code
_entity_poly.pdbx_strand_id
1 'polypeptide(L)'
;MTIQPLPVPTRIFGGEGLISYASRHAARNGTTVEKIERSLSEAGSIPKPSHRRTPERLQAWRSLGALHENAFATPAVIDGADVIDRMLCLRCTQGSGGTGRLPRIGWVCAGHRRWLGTPQHDIRSLPELVAAERHYRRVLAPRGVLVRSPIMQWARECAITGIAQSEMAERNRRVATSNPNLLTYPETVRIARLVTDPGFNTGMLQPGFRARERHAVSVKASTGMFPQAEDNESWRVAHRITVMFNAIAGEIERNPSRTAGTTPYSTTLAQAWRIWGR
;
A
#
# COMPACT_ATOMS: atom_id res chain seq x y z
N MET A 1 -27.35 17.50 -22.08
CA MET A 1 -26.89 16.80 -23.30
C MET A 1 -26.44 15.39 -22.92
N THR A 2 -26.80 14.37 -23.69
CA THR A 2 -26.45 12.97 -23.37
C THR A 2 -25.13 12.60 -24.03
N ILE A 3 -24.09 12.34 -23.24
CA ILE A 3 -22.79 11.87 -23.74
C ILE A 3 -22.91 10.39 -24.08
N GLN A 4 -22.66 10.04 -25.34
CA GLN A 4 -22.63 8.66 -25.80
C GLN A 4 -21.25 8.02 -25.53
N PRO A 5 -21.19 6.71 -25.25
CA PRO A 5 -19.92 6.00 -25.13
C PRO A 5 -19.08 6.06 -26.41
N LEU A 6 -17.76 6.01 -26.27
CA LEU A 6 -16.86 5.82 -27.40
C LEU A 6 -17.00 4.39 -27.98
N PRO A 7 -16.78 4.21 -29.30
CA PRO A 7 -17.09 2.96 -29.99
C PRO A 7 -16.23 1.77 -29.53
N VAL A 8 -14.96 2.01 -29.16
CA VAL A 8 -14.07 0.95 -28.69
C VAL A 8 -14.00 0.97 -27.16
N PRO A 9 -14.61 -0.01 -26.47
CA PRO A 9 -14.62 -0.03 -25.01
C PRO A 9 -13.22 -0.25 -24.44
N THR A 10 -12.93 0.41 -23.32
CA THR A 10 -11.67 0.24 -22.59
C THR A 10 -11.97 -0.21 -21.18
N ARG A 11 -11.36 -1.34 -20.78
CA ARG A 11 -11.48 -1.83 -19.41
C ARG A 11 -10.81 -0.85 -18.44
N ILE A 12 -11.55 -0.40 -17.43
CA ILE A 12 -10.99 0.27 -16.25
C ILE A 12 -10.39 -0.76 -15.30
N PHE A 13 -9.22 -0.46 -14.74
CA PHE A 13 -8.63 -1.29 -13.68
C PHE A 13 -9.01 -0.79 -12.29
N GLY A 14 -9.06 -1.70 -11.32
CA GLY A 14 -9.38 -1.35 -9.93
C GLY A 14 -8.42 -0.28 -9.42
N GLY A 15 -8.95 0.86 -8.98
CA GLY A 15 -8.16 1.99 -8.49
C GLY A 15 -7.52 2.88 -9.56
N GLU A 16 -7.70 2.59 -10.85
CA GLU A 16 -7.17 3.42 -11.94
C GLU A 16 -7.72 4.85 -11.86
N GLY A 17 -6.83 5.84 -12.00
CA GLY A 17 -7.20 7.24 -11.97
C GLY A 17 -7.75 7.74 -13.31
N LEU A 18 -8.52 8.84 -13.27
CA LEU A 18 -9.10 9.48 -14.46
C LEU A 18 -8.06 9.71 -15.56
N ILE A 19 -6.89 10.26 -15.21
CA ILE A 19 -5.85 10.61 -16.19
C ILE A 19 -5.34 9.36 -16.92
N SER A 20 -5.06 8.28 -16.18
CA SER A 20 -4.61 6.99 -16.74
C SER A 20 -5.67 6.39 -17.66
N TYR A 21 -6.91 6.32 -17.17
CA TYR A 21 -8.01 5.75 -17.94
C TYR A 21 -8.28 6.56 -19.22
N ALA A 22 -8.39 7.89 -19.10
CA ALA A 22 -8.68 8.79 -20.22
C ALA A 22 -7.64 8.66 -21.33
N SER A 23 -6.35 8.64 -20.96
CA SER A 23 -5.25 8.45 -21.92
C SER A 23 -5.36 7.12 -22.67
N ARG A 24 -5.55 6.01 -21.94
CA ARG A 24 -5.75 4.68 -22.54
C ARG A 24 -7.00 4.59 -23.40
N HIS A 25 -8.11 5.16 -22.94
CA HIS A 25 -9.39 5.10 -23.62
C HIS A 25 -9.40 5.92 -24.91
N ALA A 26 -8.80 7.11 -24.89
CA ALA A 26 -8.59 7.93 -26.07
C ALA A 26 -7.69 7.23 -27.10
N ALA A 27 -6.54 6.72 -26.66
CA ALA A 27 -5.60 6.03 -27.53
C ALA A 27 -6.23 4.80 -28.20
N ARG A 28 -7.00 4.00 -27.45
CA ARG A 28 -7.72 2.84 -28.00
C ARG A 28 -8.79 3.20 -29.04
N ASN A 29 -9.29 4.43 -29.01
CA ASN A 29 -10.23 4.98 -29.98
C ASN A 29 -9.54 5.84 -31.06
N GLY A 30 -8.22 5.74 -31.21
CA GLY A 30 -7.48 6.46 -32.26
C GLY A 30 -7.48 7.98 -32.12
N THR A 31 -7.65 8.49 -30.89
CA THR A 31 -7.75 9.93 -30.63
C THR A 31 -6.92 10.32 -29.39
N THR A 32 -6.99 11.59 -28.98
CA THR A 32 -6.30 12.11 -27.79
C THR A 32 -7.30 12.66 -26.78
N VAL A 33 -6.86 12.75 -25.51
CA VAL A 33 -7.66 13.33 -24.42
C VAL A 33 -8.05 14.77 -24.78
N GLU A 34 -7.11 15.54 -25.33
CA GLU A 34 -7.31 16.94 -25.70
C GLU A 34 -8.37 17.09 -26.80
N LYS A 35 -8.36 16.20 -27.81
CA LYS A 35 -9.37 16.20 -28.88
C LYS A 35 -10.77 15.93 -28.31
N ILE A 36 -10.89 14.91 -27.46
CA ILE A 36 -12.17 14.55 -26.81
C ILE A 36 -12.65 15.69 -25.92
N GLU A 37 -11.80 16.21 -25.03
CA GLU A 37 -12.17 17.25 -24.07
C GLU A 37 -12.52 18.58 -24.75
N ARG A 38 -11.83 18.93 -25.85
CA ARG A 38 -12.21 20.07 -26.69
C ARG A 38 -13.63 19.90 -27.25
N SER A 39 -13.94 18.76 -27.85
CA SER A 39 -15.28 18.49 -28.40
C SER A 39 -16.36 18.48 -27.32
N LEU A 40 -16.09 17.90 -26.15
CA LEU A 40 -17.00 17.96 -25.00
C LEU A 40 -17.24 19.38 -24.53
N SER A 41 -16.21 20.22 -24.56
CA SER A 41 -16.30 21.61 -24.12
C SER A 41 -17.04 22.49 -25.13
N GLU A 42 -16.80 22.30 -26.42
CA GLU A 42 -17.56 22.93 -27.51
C GLU A 42 -19.04 22.55 -27.46
N ALA A 43 -19.34 21.32 -27.07
CA ALA A 43 -20.70 20.82 -26.84
C ALA A 43 -21.31 21.26 -25.49
N GLY A 44 -20.62 22.07 -24.69
CA GLY A 44 -21.11 22.55 -23.39
C GLY A 44 -21.23 21.46 -22.31
N SER A 45 -20.62 20.29 -22.50
CA SER A 45 -20.68 19.17 -21.56
C SER A 45 -19.66 19.29 -20.42
N ILE A 46 -18.57 20.06 -20.60
CA ILE A 46 -17.58 20.37 -19.57
C ILE A 46 -17.11 21.85 -19.69
N PRO A 47 -16.79 22.55 -18.58
CA PRO A 47 -16.36 23.94 -18.61
C PRO A 47 -14.96 24.16 -19.22
N LYS A 48 -14.76 25.27 -19.96
CA LYS A 48 -13.44 25.80 -20.39
C LYS A 48 -12.81 26.66 -19.27
N PRO A 49 -11.48 26.76 -19.14
CA PRO A 49 -10.47 25.70 -19.05
C PRO A 49 -10.50 25.05 -17.64
N SER A 50 -10.55 23.72 -17.60
CA SER A 50 -10.86 22.97 -16.39
C SER A 50 -9.65 22.80 -15.45
N HIS A 51 -9.90 22.95 -14.14
CA HIS A 51 -9.09 22.24 -13.15
C HIS A 51 -9.13 20.74 -13.49
N ARG A 52 -7.99 20.04 -13.39
CA ARG A 52 -7.82 18.63 -13.80
C ARG A 52 -8.79 17.63 -13.14
N ARG A 53 -9.67 18.02 -12.21
CA ARG A 53 -10.59 17.12 -11.49
C ARG A 53 -11.93 17.80 -11.12
N THR A 54 -12.64 18.39 -12.08
CA THR A 54 -14.02 18.81 -11.79
C THR A 54 -14.99 17.62 -11.80
N PRO A 55 -16.10 17.67 -11.03
CA PRO A 55 -17.13 16.62 -11.05
C PRO A 55 -17.69 16.36 -12.45
N GLU A 56 -17.84 17.41 -13.27
CA GLU A 56 -18.37 17.33 -14.64
C GLU A 56 -17.40 16.55 -15.53
N ARG A 57 -16.09 16.80 -15.40
CA ARG A 57 -15.05 16.06 -16.13
C ARG A 57 -15.07 14.58 -15.77
N LEU A 58 -15.21 14.26 -14.48
CA LEU A 58 -15.32 12.87 -14.02
C LEU A 58 -16.55 12.19 -14.62
N GLN A 59 -17.71 12.86 -14.58
CA GLN A 59 -18.95 12.32 -15.12
C GLN A 59 -18.88 12.12 -16.63
N ALA A 60 -18.30 13.07 -17.37
CA ALA A 60 -18.14 12.96 -18.82
C ALA A 60 -17.31 11.72 -19.21
N TRP A 61 -16.17 11.51 -18.56
CA TRP A 61 -15.33 10.34 -18.83
C TRP A 61 -15.95 9.01 -18.38
N ARG A 62 -16.80 9.02 -17.34
CA ARG A 62 -17.61 7.84 -16.99
C ARG A 62 -18.62 7.52 -18.09
N SER A 63 -19.33 8.51 -18.60
CA SER A 63 -20.29 8.33 -19.70
C SER A 63 -19.61 7.84 -20.97
N LEU A 64 -18.48 8.45 -21.37
CA LEU A 64 -17.70 8.03 -22.53
C LEU A 64 -17.25 6.57 -22.44
N GLY A 65 -16.92 6.11 -21.24
CA GLY A 65 -16.48 4.74 -21.00
C GLY A 65 -17.59 3.75 -20.64
N ALA A 66 -18.85 4.19 -20.56
CA ALA A 66 -19.95 3.43 -19.95
C ALA A 66 -19.58 2.82 -18.58
N LEU A 67 -18.90 3.61 -17.74
CA LEU A 67 -18.38 3.17 -16.45
C LEU A 67 -19.39 3.31 -15.32
N HIS A 68 -19.22 2.51 -14.27
CA HIS A 68 -19.95 2.66 -13.00
C HIS A 68 -19.72 4.06 -12.39
N GLU A 69 -20.71 4.59 -11.68
CA GLU A 69 -20.65 5.88 -10.97
C GLU A 69 -19.47 6.01 -10.00
N ASN A 70 -18.99 4.88 -9.48
CA ASN A 70 -17.88 4.79 -8.53
C ASN A 70 -16.49 4.75 -9.20
N ALA A 71 -16.42 4.80 -10.53
CA ALA A 71 -15.14 4.93 -11.23
C ALA A 71 -14.44 6.23 -10.80
N PHE A 72 -13.13 6.14 -10.61
CA PHE A 72 -12.26 7.23 -10.12
C PHE A 72 -12.53 7.70 -8.69
N ALA A 73 -13.39 7.02 -7.92
CA ALA A 73 -13.75 7.41 -6.56
C ALA A 73 -12.76 6.95 -5.48
N THR A 74 -11.60 6.39 -5.86
CA THR A 74 -10.64 5.91 -4.87
C THR A 74 -10.07 7.09 -4.08
N PRO A 75 -10.22 7.10 -2.74
CA PRO A 75 -9.87 8.24 -1.91
C PRO A 75 -8.37 8.54 -1.99
N ALA A 76 -8.02 9.82 -1.85
CA ALA A 76 -6.62 10.26 -1.78
C ALA A 76 -5.99 9.98 -0.43
N VAL A 77 -6.80 9.85 0.63
CA VAL A 77 -6.37 9.66 2.01
C VAL A 77 -7.27 8.60 2.65
N ILE A 78 -6.70 7.67 3.40
CA ILE A 78 -7.42 6.70 4.25
C ILE A 78 -6.81 6.79 5.64
N ASP A 79 -7.64 7.03 6.65
CA ASP A 79 -7.21 7.11 8.05
C ASP A 79 -6.03 8.07 8.29
N GLY A 80 -6.03 9.20 7.58
CA GLY A 80 -4.98 10.22 7.65
C GLY A 80 -3.68 9.87 6.92
N ALA A 81 -3.60 8.71 6.25
CA ALA A 81 -2.46 8.31 5.45
C ALA A 81 -2.75 8.47 3.95
N ASP A 82 -1.76 8.99 3.21
CA ASP A 82 -1.88 9.20 1.77
C ASP A 82 -1.95 7.89 0.98
N VAL A 83 -2.95 7.81 0.10
CA VAL A 83 -3.05 6.76 -0.91
C VAL A 83 -2.33 7.24 -2.17
N ILE A 84 -1.12 6.73 -2.37
CA ILE A 84 -0.31 7.10 -3.52
C ILE A 84 -0.78 6.47 -4.83
N ASP A 85 -0.57 7.21 -5.91
CA ASP A 85 -0.65 6.70 -7.27
C ASP A 85 0.53 5.76 -7.54
N ARG A 86 0.26 4.60 -8.11
CA ARG A 86 1.26 3.57 -8.43
C ARG A 86 1.05 3.04 -9.83
N MET A 87 2.15 2.57 -10.44
CA MET A 87 2.08 1.90 -11.72
C MET A 87 1.20 0.65 -11.62
N LEU A 88 0.24 0.55 -12.52
CA LEU A 88 -0.55 -0.67 -12.71
C LEU A 88 0.35 -1.75 -13.31
N CYS A 89 0.05 -3.01 -13.02
CA CYS A 89 0.83 -4.12 -13.59
C CYS A 89 0.81 -4.06 -15.13
N LEU A 90 1.98 -4.01 -15.76
CA LEU A 90 2.08 -3.92 -17.22
C LEU A 90 1.45 -5.12 -17.94
N ARG A 91 1.42 -6.29 -17.30
CA ARG A 91 0.71 -7.45 -17.85
C ARG A 91 -0.81 -7.31 -17.74
N CYS A 92 -1.33 -6.71 -16.66
CA CYS A 92 -2.76 -6.39 -16.58
C CYS A 92 -3.17 -5.39 -17.66
N THR A 93 -2.34 -4.38 -17.89
CA THR A 93 -2.62 -3.31 -18.86
C THR A 93 -2.22 -3.65 -20.29
N GLN A 94 -1.77 -4.88 -20.57
CA GLN A 94 -1.27 -5.31 -21.89
C GLN A 94 -0.16 -4.38 -22.45
N GLY A 95 0.69 -3.86 -21.57
CA GLY A 95 1.83 -3.01 -21.94
C GLY A 95 1.50 -1.52 -22.08
N SER A 96 0.23 -1.10 -22.04
CA SER A 96 -0.16 0.30 -22.27
C SER A 96 0.30 1.29 -21.20
N GLY A 97 0.99 0.84 -20.15
CA GLY A 97 1.19 1.62 -18.93
C GLY A 97 -0.14 1.95 -18.23
N GLY A 98 -0.04 2.71 -17.14
CA GLY A 98 -1.19 3.20 -16.38
C GLY A 98 -0.87 3.37 -14.91
N THR A 99 -1.60 4.27 -14.26
CA THR A 99 -1.45 4.55 -12.82
C THR A 99 -2.78 4.47 -12.09
N GLY A 100 -2.72 4.01 -10.85
CA GLY A 100 -3.88 3.91 -9.99
C GLY A 100 -3.55 3.91 -8.51
N ARG A 101 -4.55 4.23 -7.72
CA ARG A 101 -4.55 4.15 -6.27
C ARG A 101 -5.03 2.78 -5.87
N LEU A 102 -4.15 1.99 -5.30
CA LEU A 102 -4.46 0.59 -4.99
C LEU A 102 -4.43 0.34 -3.47
N PRO A 103 -5.31 0.95 -2.65
CA PRO A 103 -5.21 0.87 -1.19
C PRO A 103 -5.40 -0.56 -0.64
N ARG A 104 -6.03 -1.44 -1.42
CA ARG A 104 -6.27 -2.84 -1.05
C ARG A 104 -5.26 -3.84 -1.61
N ILE A 105 -4.25 -3.37 -2.34
CA ILE A 105 -3.24 -4.22 -3.00
C ILE A 105 -1.87 -3.78 -2.50
N GLY A 106 -1.00 -4.73 -2.18
CA GLY A 106 0.36 -4.46 -1.76
C GLY A 106 1.25 -4.11 -2.95
N TRP A 107 2.52 -4.50 -2.90
CA TRP A 107 3.46 -4.22 -3.99
C TRP A 107 3.50 -5.33 -5.04
N VAL A 108 2.61 -6.32 -4.97
CA VAL A 108 2.64 -7.47 -5.87
C VAL A 108 1.32 -7.64 -6.61
N CYS A 109 1.44 -7.78 -7.94
CA CYS A 109 0.37 -8.33 -8.75
C CYS A 109 0.34 -9.85 -8.59
N ALA A 110 -0.56 -10.37 -7.76
CA ALA A 110 -0.67 -11.81 -7.53
C ALA A 110 -1.03 -12.61 -8.80
N GLY A 111 -1.87 -12.06 -9.69
CA GLY A 111 -2.30 -12.74 -10.92
C GLY A 111 -1.16 -12.94 -11.92
N HIS A 112 -0.33 -11.92 -12.12
CA HIS A 112 0.80 -11.98 -13.06
C HIS A 112 2.15 -12.29 -12.41
N ARG A 113 2.17 -12.47 -11.07
CA ARG A 113 3.37 -12.68 -10.26
C ARG A 113 4.45 -11.65 -10.60
N ARG A 114 4.10 -10.37 -10.45
CA ARG A 114 5.02 -9.24 -10.69
C ARG A 114 5.09 -8.30 -9.51
N TRP A 115 6.28 -7.76 -9.27
CA TRP A 115 6.49 -6.59 -8.44
C TRP A 115 5.96 -5.33 -9.15
N LEU A 116 5.25 -4.47 -8.41
CA LEU A 116 4.60 -3.25 -8.90
C LEU A 116 5.43 -1.98 -8.69
N GLY A 117 6.65 -2.09 -8.16
CA GLY A 117 7.58 -0.96 -8.15
C GLY A 117 8.10 -0.63 -9.55
N THR A 118 8.98 0.37 -9.61
CA THR A 118 9.62 0.81 -10.84
C THR A 118 11.12 0.50 -10.76
N PRO A 119 11.68 -0.32 -11.66
CA PRO A 119 11.00 -1.10 -12.69
C PRO A 119 10.16 -2.26 -12.11
N GLN A 120 9.20 -2.76 -12.90
CA GLN A 120 8.41 -3.94 -12.52
C GLN A 120 9.20 -5.21 -12.79
N HIS A 121 9.37 -6.06 -11.77
CA HIS A 121 10.09 -7.33 -11.88
C HIS A 121 9.13 -8.52 -11.98
N ASP A 122 9.54 -9.54 -12.73
CA ASP A 122 8.96 -10.88 -12.64
C ASP A 122 9.41 -11.52 -11.33
N ILE A 123 8.48 -12.07 -10.55
CA ILE A 123 8.76 -12.68 -9.24
C ILE A 123 8.31 -14.14 -9.19
N ARG A 124 8.12 -14.82 -10.34
CA ARG A 124 7.74 -16.24 -10.36
C ARG A 124 8.69 -17.11 -9.56
N SER A 125 9.97 -16.79 -9.58
CA SER A 125 11.00 -17.49 -8.83
C SER A 125 10.99 -17.18 -7.34
N LEU A 126 10.18 -16.24 -6.83
CA LEU A 126 10.00 -15.90 -5.41
C LEU A 126 8.52 -16.03 -4.97
N PRO A 127 7.98 -17.25 -4.83
CA PRO A 127 6.59 -17.47 -4.40
C PRO A 127 6.25 -16.84 -3.04
N GLU A 128 7.23 -16.66 -2.16
CA GLU A 128 7.10 -16.01 -0.85
C GLU A 128 6.56 -14.57 -0.94
N LEU A 129 6.86 -13.83 -2.02
CA LEU A 129 6.29 -12.49 -2.24
C LEU A 129 4.79 -12.54 -2.53
N VAL A 130 4.32 -13.57 -3.23
CA VAL A 130 2.88 -13.75 -3.50
C VAL A 130 2.15 -14.17 -2.22
N ALA A 131 2.76 -15.00 -1.38
CA ALA A 131 2.22 -15.33 -0.07
C ALA A 131 2.10 -14.07 0.82
N ALA A 132 3.13 -13.22 0.84
CA ALA A 132 3.12 -11.94 1.53
C ALA A 132 1.99 -11.02 1.04
N GLU A 133 1.80 -10.91 -0.27
CA GLU A 133 0.70 -10.14 -0.87
C GLU A 133 -0.67 -10.64 -0.42
N ARG A 134 -0.90 -11.96 -0.38
CA ARG A 134 -2.16 -12.54 0.12
C ARG A 134 -2.41 -12.14 1.57
N HIS A 135 -1.37 -12.17 2.39
CA HIS A 135 -1.46 -11.72 3.79
C HIS A 135 -1.69 -10.22 3.91
N TYR A 136 -1.06 -9.40 3.07
CA TYR A 136 -1.33 -7.96 2.99
C TYR A 136 -2.80 -7.71 2.70
N ARG A 137 -3.35 -8.31 1.64
CA ARG A 137 -4.75 -8.13 1.23
C ARG A 137 -5.76 -8.61 2.27
N ARG A 138 -5.47 -9.73 2.94
CA ARG A 138 -6.38 -10.35 3.91
C ARG A 138 -6.35 -9.67 5.28
N VAL A 139 -5.21 -9.14 5.70
CA VAL A 139 -5.00 -8.69 7.08
C VAL A 139 -4.69 -7.20 7.15
N LEU A 140 -3.66 -6.74 6.44
CA LEU A 140 -3.17 -5.36 6.56
C LEU A 140 -4.12 -4.35 5.88
N ALA A 141 -4.58 -4.66 4.66
CA ALA A 141 -5.48 -3.78 3.93
C ALA A 141 -6.82 -3.56 4.65
N PRO A 142 -7.49 -4.59 5.24
CA PRO A 142 -8.68 -4.38 6.06
C PRO A 142 -8.43 -3.56 7.33
N ARG A 143 -7.23 -3.65 7.91
CA ARG A 143 -6.78 -2.83 9.06
C ARG A 143 -6.39 -1.39 8.67
N GLY A 144 -6.65 -0.95 7.43
CA GLY A 144 -6.32 0.41 6.96
C GLY A 144 -4.83 0.64 6.67
N VAL A 145 -4.00 -0.40 6.69
CA VAL A 145 -2.55 -0.27 6.51
C VAL A 145 -2.21 -0.10 5.03
N LEU A 146 -1.74 1.10 4.67
CA LEU A 146 -1.29 1.43 3.31
C LEU A 146 0.19 1.10 3.11
N VAL A 147 0.60 0.79 1.88
CA VAL A 147 1.99 0.47 1.53
C VAL A 147 3.03 1.57 1.84
N ARG A 148 2.58 2.82 2.04
CA ARG A 148 3.42 3.96 2.46
C ARG A 148 3.06 4.52 3.84
N SER A 149 2.17 3.85 4.58
CA SER A 149 1.90 4.24 5.97
C SER A 149 3.17 4.15 6.83
N PRO A 150 3.28 4.95 7.92
CA PRO A 150 4.45 4.92 8.80
C PRO A 150 4.81 3.51 9.30
N ILE A 151 3.80 2.72 9.67
CA ILE A 151 3.99 1.33 10.12
C ILE A 151 4.62 0.45 9.03
N MET A 152 4.23 0.59 7.76
CA MET A 152 4.85 -0.16 6.66
C MET A 152 6.28 0.30 6.37
N GLN A 153 6.57 1.59 6.53
CA GLN A 153 7.93 2.12 6.36
C GLN A 153 8.85 1.61 7.47
N TRP A 154 8.42 1.70 8.71
CA TRP A 154 9.15 1.17 9.86
C TRP A 154 9.33 -0.34 9.79
N ALA A 155 8.29 -1.10 9.43
CA ALA A 155 8.37 -2.55 9.28
C ALA A 155 9.37 -2.94 8.18
N ARG A 156 9.44 -2.15 7.10
CA ARG A 156 10.40 -2.35 6.02
C ARG A 156 11.83 -2.11 6.48
N GLU A 157 12.08 -1.05 7.23
CA GLU A 157 13.41 -0.81 7.80
C GLU A 157 13.81 -1.94 8.75
N CYS A 158 12.89 -2.43 9.58
CA CYS A 158 13.14 -3.59 10.43
C CYS A 158 13.48 -4.83 9.60
N ALA A 159 12.74 -5.07 8.53
CA ALA A 159 12.97 -6.21 7.63
C ALA A 159 14.34 -6.13 6.95
N ILE A 160 14.74 -4.96 6.47
CA ILE A 160 16.06 -4.72 5.85
C ILE A 160 17.19 -4.96 6.86
N THR A 161 17.02 -4.52 8.11
CA THR A 161 18.02 -4.75 9.15
C THR A 161 18.05 -6.21 9.60
N GLY A 162 16.92 -6.91 9.67
CA GLY A 162 16.85 -8.24 10.28
C GLY A 162 17.17 -9.40 9.35
N ILE A 163 17.03 -9.22 8.03
CA ILE A 163 17.26 -10.28 7.06
C ILE A 163 18.76 -10.60 6.95
N ALA A 164 19.08 -11.88 6.86
CA ALA A 164 20.42 -12.37 6.60
C ALA A 164 20.94 -11.89 5.23
N GLN A 165 22.23 -11.60 5.13
CA GLN A 165 22.85 -11.20 3.87
C GLN A 165 22.89 -12.36 2.88
N SER A 166 23.12 -13.57 3.40
CA SER A 166 23.04 -14.82 2.63
C SER A 166 21.69 -15.00 1.92
N GLU A 167 20.58 -14.75 2.64
CA GLU A 167 19.22 -14.81 2.11
C GLU A 167 18.95 -13.70 1.09
N MET A 168 19.41 -12.47 1.35
CA MET A 168 19.28 -11.37 0.37
C MET A 168 20.03 -11.69 -0.93
N ALA A 169 21.23 -12.23 -0.83
CA ALA A 169 22.03 -12.64 -1.98
C ALA A 169 21.35 -13.76 -2.78
N GLU A 170 20.79 -14.76 -2.10
CA GLU A 170 20.06 -15.85 -2.75
C GLU A 170 18.80 -15.35 -3.48
N ARG A 171 17.99 -14.52 -2.83
CA ARG A 171 16.82 -13.92 -3.48
C ARG A 171 17.22 -13.04 -4.66
N ASN A 172 18.28 -12.23 -4.52
CA ASN A 172 18.82 -11.44 -5.62
C ASN A 172 19.18 -12.32 -6.82
N ARG A 173 19.90 -13.44 -6.62
CA ARG A 173 20.22 -14.40 -7.70
C ARG A 173 18.98 -14.91 -8.43
N ARG A 174 17.90 -15.22 -7.71
CA ARG A 174 16.65 -15.78 -8.26
C ARG A 174 15.87 -14.80 -9.15
N VAL A 175 15.98 -13.48 -8.96
CA VAL A 175 15.20 -12.46 -9.71
C VAL A 175 16.05 -11.38 -10.39
N ALA A 176 17.38 -11.48 -10.29
CA ALA A 176 18.35 -10.53 -10.83
C ALA A 176 18.02 -9.07 -10.45
N THR A 177 17.82 -8.80 -9.16
CA THR A 177 17.55 -7.45 -8.64
C THR A 177 18.13 -7.25 -7.25
N SER A 178 18.80 -6.12 -7.05
CA SER A 178 19.31 -5.70 -5.74
C SER A 178 18.30 -4.87 -4.94
N ASN A 179 17.04 -4.75 -5.40
CA ASN A 179 16.03 -3.91 -4.77
C ASN A 179 15.65 -4.43 -3.36
N PRO A 180 16.08 -3.78 -2.26
CA PRO A 180 15.85 -4.28 -0.92
C PRO A 180 14.36 -4.31 -0.56
N ASN A 181 13.54 -3.42 -1.15
CA ASN A 181 12.11 -3.36 -0.88
C ASN A 181 11.37 -4.57 -1.44
N LEU A 182 11.82 -5.10 -2.58
CA LEU A 182 11.30 -6.32 -3.17
C LEU A 182 11.78 -7.52 -2.36
N LEU A 183 13.09 -7.60 -2.11
CA LEU A 183 13.73 -8.76 -1.49
C LEU A 183 13.29 -8.97 -0.04
N THR A 184 12.92 -7.92 0.69
CA THR A 184 12.48 -7.99 2.10
C THR A 184 10.97 -7.83 2.28
N TYR A 185 10.21 -7.84 1.18
CA TYR A 185 8.75 -7.66 1.22
C TYR A 185 8.02 -8.70 2.10
N PRO A 186 8.40 -10.01 2.07
CA PRO A 186 7.78 -11.00 2.95
C PRO A 186 7.92 -10.66 4.44
N GLU A 187 9.14 -10.33 4.87
CA GLU A 187 9.47 -9.97 6.24
C GLU A 187 8.79 -8.66 6.64
N THR A 188 8.77 -7.66 5.74
CA THR A 188 8.06 -6.39 5.94
C THR A 188 6.58 -6.64 6.27
N VAL A 189 5.91 -7.50 5.49
CA VAL A 189 4.49 -7.83 5.72
C VAL A 189 4.30 -8.62 7.01
N ARG A 190 5.19 -9.56 7.36
CA ARG A 190 5.11 -10.30 8.63
C ARG A 190 5.23 -9.37 9.84
N ILE A 191 6.21 -8.48 9.84
CA ILE A 191 6.44 -7.51 10.91
C ILE A 191 5.24 -6.58 11.03
N ALA A 192 4.81 -5.94 9.93
CA ALA A 192 3.65 -5.06 9.94
C ALA A 192 2.39 -5.77 10.45
N ARG A 193 2.21 -7.06 10.14
CA ARG A 193 1.07 -7.85 10.65
C ARG A 193 1.13 -8.08 12.14
N LEU A 194 2.31 -8.40 12.67
CA LEU A 194 2.52 -8.57 14.10
C LEU A 194 2.18 -7.27 14.83
N VAL A 195 2.83 -6.17 14.44
CA VAL A 195 2.70 -4.91 15.17
C VAL A 195 1.36 -4.21 14.95
N THR A 196 0.53 -4.69 14.02
CA THR A 196 -0.87 -4.24 13.88
C THR A 196 -1.85 -5.26 14.43
N ASP A 197 -1.38 -6.34 15.03
CA ASP A 197 -2.25 -7.34 15.63
C ASP A 197 -2.85 -6.82 16.93
N PRO A 198 -4.19 -6.81 17.09
CA PRO A 198 -4.81 -6.31 18.30
C PRO A 198 -4.35 -7.03 19.57
N GLY A 199 -4.23 -8.35 19.54
CA GLY A 199 -3.82 -9.15 20.70
C GLY A 199 -2.37 -8.85 21.08
N PHE A 200 -1.48 -8.80 20.09
CA PHE A 200 -0.08 -8.40 20.32
C PHE A 200 0.03 -6.98 20.87
N ASN A 201 -0.71 -6.03 20.30
CA ASN A 201 -0.68 -4.63 20.70
C ASN A 201 -1.21 -4.43 22.12
N THR A 202 -2.34 -5.05 22.46
CA THR A 202 -2.91 -4.96 23.81
C THR A 202 -1.96 -5.56 24.84
N GLY A 203 -1.36 -6.72 24.56
CA GLY A 203 -0.37 -7.32 25.46
C GLY A 203 0.88 -6.47 25.62
N MET A 204 1.41 -5.95 24.51
CA MET A 204 2.62 -5.11 24.53
C MET A 204 2.39 -3.76 25.19
N LEU A 205 1.17 -3.21 25.23
CA LEU A 205 0.83 -1.91 25.81
C LEU A 205 0.11 -2.01 27.17
N GLN A 206 0.05 -3.20 27.77
CA GLN A 206 -0.62 -3.40 29.05
C GLN A 206 0.03 -2.52 30.15
N PRO A 207 -0.76 -1.82 30.98
CA PRO A 207 -0.23 -1.05 32.11
C PRO A 207 0.63 -1.91 33.03
N GLY A 208 1.78 -1.38 33.47
CA GLY A 208 2.73 -2.09 34.32
C GLY A 208 3.60 -3.12 33.61
N PHE A 209 3.40 -3.36 32.30
CA PHE A 209 4.21 -4.29 31.53
C PHE A 209 5.60 -3.70 31.25
N ARG A 210 6.63 -4.24 31.91
CA ARG A 210 7.98 -3.65 31.99
C ARG A 210 8.75 -3.83 30.68
N ALA A 211 9.74 -2.97 30.45
CA ALA A 211 10.59 -3.00 29.25
C ALA A 211 11.26 -4.37 29.01
N ARG A 212 11.71 -5.05 30.07
CA ARG A 212 12.31 -6.40 29.98
C ARG A 212 11.31 -7.46 29.52
N GLU A 213 10.06 -7.37 29.97
CA GLU A 213 8.98 -8.30 29.60
C GLU A 213 8.57 -8.08 28.14
N ARG A 214 8.45 -6.82 27.72
CA ARG A 214 8.26 -6.44 26.30
C ARG A 214 9.39 -6.95 25.41
N HIS A 215 10.63 -6.90 25.88
CA HIS A 215 11.76 -7.44 25.14
C HIS A 215 11.64 -8.96 24.96
N ALA A 216 11.33 -9.69 26.03
CA ALA A 216 11.14 -11.15 25.97
C ALA A 216 10.01 -11.55 24.99
N VAL A 217 8.88 -10.84 25.04
CA VAL A 217 7.77 -11.04 24.08
C VAL A 217 8.21 -10.72 22.65
N SER A 218 8.96 -9.64 22.45
CA SER A 218 9.47 -9.26 21.12
C SER A 218 10.43 -10.29 20.54
N VAL A 219 11.32 -10.86 21.35
CA VAL A 219 12.23 -11.95 20.95
C VAL A 219 11.43 -13.20 20.56
N LYS A 220 10.45 -13.60 21.39
CA LYS A 220 9.58 -14.74 21.09
C LYS A 220 8.80 -14.51 19.80
N ALA A 221 8.30 -13.30 19.57
CA ALA A 221 7.51 -12.97 18.40
C ALA A 221 8.36 -12.85 17.12
N SER A 222 9.62 -12.39 17.22
CA SER A 222 10.53 -12.33 16.08
C SER A 222 11.07 -13.71 15.67
N THR A 223 10.97 -14.70 16.56
CA THR A 223 11.33 -16.09 16.27
C THR A 223 10.50 -16.62 15.09
N GLY A 224 11.16 -17.03 14.02
CA GLY A 224 10.48 -17.54 12.81
C GLY A 224 9.93 -16.46 11.86
N MET A 225 10.17 -15.17 12.14
CA MET A 225 9.86 -14.10 11.17
C MET A 225 10.80 -14.08 9.98
N PHE A 226 12.01 -14.60 10.16
CA PHE A 226 13.08 -14.61 9.17
C PHE A 226 13.41 -16.05 8.80
N PRO A 227 13.92 -16.29 7.58
CA PRO A 227 14.53 -17.57 7.22
C PRO A 227 15.62 -17.96 8.23
N GLN A 228 15.75 -19.27 8.48
CA GLN A 228 16.79 -19.80 9.35
C GLN A 228 18.15 -19.67 8.65
N ALA A 229 18.93 -18.69 9.07
CA ALA A 229 20.28 -18.42 8.60
C ALA A 229 21.14 -18.00 9.78
N GLU A 230 22.39 -18.44 9.85
CA GLU A 230 23.30 -18.16 10.98
C GLU A 230 23.57 -16.65 11.13
N ASP A 231 23.56 -15.90 10.04
CA ASP A 231 23.82 -14.46 9.97
C ASP A 231 22.55 -13.61 10.07
N ASN A 232 21.40 -14.17 10.47
CA ASN A 232 20.20 -13.37 10.66
C ASN A 232 20.32 -12.43 11.87
N GLU A 233 19.85 -11.19 11.73
CA GLU A 233 19.87 -10.19 12.79
C GLU A 233 18.48 -10.02 13.42
N SER A 234 17.73 -11.12 13.57
CA SER A 234 16.36 -11.10 14.14
C SER A 234 16.29 -10.48 15.55
N TRP A 235 17.38 -10.53 16.31
CA TRP A 235 17.51 -9.85 17.61
C TRP A 235 17.43 -8.31 17.48
N ARG A 236 17.96 -7.71 16.40
CA ARG A 236 17.83 -6.27 16.15
C ARG A 236 16.38 -5.89 15.90
N VAL A 237 15.63 -6.77 15.26
CA VAL A 237 14.19 -6.57 15.01
C VAL A 237 13.41 -6.65 16.31
N ALA A 238 13.70 -7.64 17.16
CA ALA A 238 13.12 -7.72 18.51
C ALA A 238 13.41 -6.45 19.33
N HIS A 239 14.65 -5.95 19.27
CA HIS A 239 15.03 -4.69 19.91
C HIS A 239 14.21 -3.50 19.36
N ARG A 240 14.11 -3.34 18.03
CA ARG A 240 13.34 -2.25 17.40
C ARG A 240 11.85 -2.31 17.76
N ILE A 241 11.25 -3.51 17.77
CA ILE A 241 9.86 -3.71 18.23
C ILE A 241 9.75 -3.22 19.69
N THR A 242 10.65 -3.66 20.56
CA THR A 242 10.64 -3.31 21.98
C THR A 242 10.74 -1.80 22.19
N VAL A 243 11.70 -1.14 21.53
CA VAL A 243 11.92 0.31 21.61
C VAL A 243 10.67 1.07 21.19
N MET A 244 10.06 0.68 20.07
CA MET A 244 8.82 1.28 19.59
C MET A 244 7.70 1.18 20.62
N PHE A 245 7.43 -0.01 21.16
CA PHE A 245 6.36 -0.18 22.15
C PHE A 245 6.63 0.52 23.47
N ASN A 246 7.89 0.54 23.94
CA ASN A 246 8.28 1.29 25.13
C ASN A 246 7.97 2.78 24.95
N ALA A 247 8.29 3.32 23.76
CA ALA A 247 8.07 4.73 23.49
C ALA A 247 6.58 5.09 23.39
N ILE A 248 5.77 4.21 22.78
CA ILE A 248 4.31 4.37 22.76
C ILE A 248 3.73 4.31 24.18
N ALA A 249 4.14 3.35 25.00
CA ALA A 249 3.61 3.25 26.37
C ALA A 249 4.01 4.44 27.24
N GLY A 250 5.26 4.90 27.15
CA GLY A 250 5.69 6.11 27.85
C GLY A 250 4.88 7.35 27.41
N GLU A 251 4.45 7.40 26.15
CA GLU A 251 3.57 8.48 25.67
C GLU A 251 2.15 8.39 26.22
N ILE A 252 1.58 7.18 26.29
CA ILE A 252 0.28 6.93 26.91
C ILE A 252 0.29 7.35 28.39
N GLU A 253 1.36 7.00 29.12
CA GLU A 253 1.54 7.37 30.53
C GLU A 253 1.67 8.89 30.72
N ARG A 254 2.37 9.59 29.83
CA ARG A 254 2.51 11.05 29.88
C ARG A 254 1.24 11.81 29.51
N ASN A 255 0.41 11.27 28.62
CA ASN A 255 -0.73 11.99 28.03
C ASN A 255 -2.04 11.17 28.06
N PRO A 256 -2.57 10.82 29.25
CA PRO A 256 -3.75 9.97 29.37
C PRO A 256 -5.02 10.57 28.70
N SER A 257 -5.23 11.89 28.81
CA SER A 257 -6.42 12.58 28.28
C SER A 257 -6.51 12.60 26.74
N ARG A 258 -5.39 12.42 26.02
CA ARG A 258 -5.37 12.37 24.54
C ARG A 258 -5.88 11.04 23.97
N THR A 259 -5.95 9.99 24.79
CA THR A 259 -6.34 8.63 24.33
C THR A 259 -7.79 8.27 24.66
N ALA A 260 -8.43 8.98 25.59
CA ALA A 260 -9.79 8.70 26.09
C ALA A 260 -10.93 9.07 25.12
N GLY A 261 -10.67 9.84 24.06
CA GLY A 261 -11.72 10.38 23.18
C GLY A 261 -11.99 9.59 21.89
N THR A 262 -11.53 8.34 21.77
CA THR A 262 -11.46 7.68 20.46
C THR A 262 -12.42 6.50 20.26
N THR A 263 -12.99 6.43 19.06
CA THR A 263 -13.87 5.36 18.62
C THR A 263 -13.20 3.99 18.73
N PRO A 264 -13.96 2.92 19.06
CA PRO A 264 -13.43 1.58 19.34
C PRO A 264 -12.71 0.89 18.16
N TYR A 265 -12.69 1.52 16.97
CA TYR A 265 -12.06 0.98 15.76
C TYR A 265 -10.65 1.51 15.50
N SER A 266 -10.20 2.57 16.18
CA SER A 266 -8.80 3.01 16.07
C SER A 266 -7.97 2.37 17.18
N THR A 267 -7.14 1.37 16.84
CA THR A 267 -6.14 0.89 17.79
C THR A 267 -5.25 2.06 18.23
N THR A 268 -4.96 2.18 19.53
CA THR A 268 -4.04 3.16 20.15
C THR A 268 -2.72 3.29 19.39
N LEU A 269 -2.27 2.21 18.75
CA LEU A 269 -1.10 2.15 17.90
C LEU A 269 -1.24 2.95 16.59
N ALA A 270 -2.40 2.92 15.93
CA ALA A 270 -2.67 3.70 14.71
C ALA A 270 -2.65 5.22 14.99
N GLN A 271 -3.09 5.65 16.18
CA GLN A 271 -2.94 7.03 16.63
C GLN A 271 -1.49 7.35 17.03
N ALA A 272 -0.81 6.44 17.75
CA ALA A 272 0.59 6.62 18.08
C ALA A 272 1.44 6.79 16.81
N TRP A 273 1.18 6.03 15.75
CA TRP A 273 1.82 6.22 14.45
C TRP A 273 1.45 7.52 13.73
N ARG A 274 0.24 8.06 13.92
CA ARG A 274 -0.12 9.41 13.42
C ARG A 274 0.65 10.51 14.15
N ILE A 275 0.99 10.30 15.42
CA ILE A 275 1.77 11.24 16.25
C ILE A 275 3.27 11.11 15.92
N TRP A 276 3.77 9.90 15.69
CA TRP A 276 5.19 9.60 15.43
C TRP A 276 5.59 9.66 13.95
N GLY A 277 4.63 9.68 13.03
CA GLY A 277 4.84 9.71 11.58
C GLY A 277 4.88 11.12 10.97
N ARG A 278 5.12 12.16 11.78
CA ARG A 278 5.36 13.54 11.31
C ARG A 278 6.83 13.89 11.42
#